data_AF-A0A349H1X8-F1
#
_entry.id   AF-A0A349H1X8-F1
#
_cell.length_a   1.000
_cell.length_b   1.000
_cell.length_c   1.000
_cell.angle_alpha   90.00
_cell.angle_beta   90.00
_cell.angle_gamma   90.00
#
_symmetry.space_group_name_H-M   'P 1'
#
loop_
_entity.id
_entity.type
_entity.pdbx_description
1 polymer ?
#
loop_
_entity_poly.entity_id
_entity_poly.type
_entity_poly.pdbx_seq_one_letter_code
_entity_poly.pdbx_strand_id
1 'polypeptide(L)'
;MQFKHRAGRQASGTAGKVFTSIFGLVFGSIGLSFAIVVLVGLRQTVQMKSWVVSDCVIEAAEVHDADEDYQFTVRYRYEYEGSRYIGTRYTSTDDYRFESIATKQELLTAYDPGTTARCFVNPDNPSQAVLKRETSLLPGVGSVLFASIFVIIGYGMIVVTWWPRRPPVTQATTETGGTAGRRIGLLFCSVFILIGLVIPYFAFVKPLQRQRAARRWIPVEAEVLKSAVRSHRGDDSTTYSVYIAYRYEIDGIPYEGDRYRFSSSSSSGHAEKAEIVRQHPVGSRITVYVDPADSAESVVQREAGASLYLGLIPVVFAVFGFLFLIIMLRAAPASTAGHTAGGTMTRQRNRAKEKIPPAVRRSGSRVGAFFLMLFISIFWNGIVSVFLMSTIKEWQSDQRPVFSTLFLTPFVLAGLGLIGAAFHFLLKIFSPVAELEPMTDSLSLGKSSVLRFRIRGNVQRITQLTITLTAREEATYSRGTNTYTDRHVFLEQTRLKTMDPKQMASGEITVNIPPGTMHSFEAPHNKIVWSLKVSGTISHWPDLNDEFILNVNPREVQS
;
A
#
# COMPACT_ATOMS: atom_id res chain seq x y z
N MET A 1 -44.36 1.07 37.39
CA MET A 1 -44.01 1.81 36.15
C MET A 1 -42.50 1.71 35.93
N GLN A 2 -42.06 0.82 35.04
CA GLN A 2 -40.64 0.62 34.72
C GLN A 2 -40.25 1.48 33.51
N PHE A 3 -39.45 2.52 33.72
CA PHE A 3 -38.82 3.26 32.64
C PHE A 3 -37.50 2.59 32.25
N LYS A 4 -37.54 1.93 31.09
CA LYS A 4 -36.42 1.27 30.42
C LYS A 4 -35.53 2.35 29.79
N HIS A 5 -34.43 2.74 30.44
CA HIS A 5 -33.44 3.63 29.82
C HIS A 5 -32.75 2.91 28.66
N ARG A 6 -33.08 3.32 27.43
CA ARG A 6 -32.32 2.98 26.21
C ARG A 6 -30.92 3.61 26.33
N ALA A 7 -29.93 2.80 26.65
CA ALA A 7 -28.54 3.13 26.33
C ALA A 7 -28.40 3.19 24.81
N GLY A 8 -27.99 4.35 24.28
CA GLY A 8 -27.72 4.55 22.87
C GLY A 8 -26.58 3.67 22.40
N ARG A 9 -26.90 2.45 21.94
CA ARG A 9 -26.08 1.73 20.97
C ARG A 9 -26.06 2.58 19.70
N GLN A 10 -24.91 3.18 19.38
CA GLN A 10 -24.66 3.72 18.05
C GLN A 10 -25.02 2.66 17.01
N ALA A 11 -26.05 2.95 16.22
CA ALA A 11 -26.52 2.09 15.16
C ALA A 11 -25.52 2.09 13.99
N SER A 12 -24.44 1.32 14.09
CA SER A 12 -23.65 0.91 12.91
C SER A 12 -24.33 -0.26 12.16
N GLY A 13 -25.67 -0.33 12.18
CA GLY A 13 -26.42 -1.58 12.03
C GLY A 13 -26.67 -2.04 10.59
N THR A 14 -26.87 -1.10 9.65
CA THR A 14 -27.27 -1.44 8.27
C THR A 14 -26.63 -0.49 7.26
N ALA A 15 -26.64 0.82 7.52
CA ALA A 15 -26.03 1.82 6.63
C ALA A 15 -24.53 1.57 6.41
N GLY A 16 -23.80 1.23 7.47
CA GLY A 16 -22.38 0.87 7.38
C GLY A 16 -22.14 -0.41 6.55
N LYS A 17 -23.01 -1.41 6.66
CA LYS A 17 -22.92 -2.65 5.87
C LYS A 17 -23.22 -2.41 4.40
N VAL A 18 -24.22 -1.58 4.11
CA VAL A 18 -24.55 -1.18 2.73
C VAL A 18 -23.38 -0.41 2.13
N PHE A 19 -22.80 0.54 2.86
CA PHE A 19 -21.63 1.28 2.42
C PHE A 19 -20.42 0.37 2.15
N THR A 20 -20.06 -0.53 3.08
CA THR A 20 -18.92 -1.45 2.86
C THR A 20 -19.17 -2.40 1.69
N SER A 21 -20.42 -2.75 1.43
CA SER A 21 -20.80 -3.61 0.30
C SER A 21 -20.70 -2.90 -1.04
N ILE A 22 -21.21 -1.66 -1.12
CA ILE A 22 -21.09 -0.82 -2.32
C ILE A 22 -19.60 -0.57 -2.61
N PHE A 23 -18.83 -0.19 -1.58
CA PHE A 23 -17.40 0.03 -1.71
C PHE A 23 -16.67 -1.23 -2.19
N GLY A 24 -16.93 -2.39 -1.57
CA GLY A 24 -16.34 -3.66 -1.98
C GLY A 24 -16.72 -4.09 -3.39
N LEU A 25 -17.97 -3.83 -3.80
CA LEU A 25 -18.45 -4.17 -5.14
C LEU A 25 -17.77 -3.32 -6.21
N VAL A 26 -17.70 -2.00 -6.01
CA VAL A 26 -17.02 -1.10 -6.95
C VAL A 26 -15.53 -1.48 -7.02
N PHE A 27 -14.88 -1.63 -5.87
CA PHE A 27 -13.46 -1.92 -5.79
C PHE A 27 -13.09 -3.28 -6.42
N GLY A 28 -13.87 -4.33 -6.13
CA GLY A 28 -13.65 -5.66 -6.68
C GLY A 28 -13.94 -5.73 -8.18
N SER A 29 -14.98 -5.05 -8.66
CA SER A 29 -15.36 -5.07 -10.09
C SER A 29 -14.34 -4.36 -10.97
N ILE A 30 -13.69 -3.30 -10.48
CA ILE A 30 -12.65 -2.62 -11.27
C ILE A 30 -11.40 -3.51 -11.41
N GLY A 31 -10.99 -4.17 -10.32
CA GLY A 31 -9.93 -5.17 -10.38
C GLY A 31 -10.26 -6.31 -11.35
N LEU A 32 -11.51 -6.76 -11.37
CA LEU A 32 -11.99 -7.81 -12.28
C LEU A 32 -11.94 -7.35 -13.76
N SER A 33 -12.44 -6.17 -14.07
CA SER A 33 -12.41 -5.62 -15.43
C SER A 33 -10.99 -5.48 -15.96
N PHE A 34 -10.07 -4.95 -15.15
CA PHE A 34 -8.66 -4.85 -15.52
C PHE A 34 -8.03 -6.24 -15.77
N ALA A 35 -8.32 -7.21 -14.90
CA ALA A 35 -7.85 -8.59 -15.10
C ALA A 35 -8.37 -9.20 -16.41
N ILE A 36 -9.63 -8.96 -16.76
CA ILE A 36 -10.24 -9.45 -18.02
C ILE A 36 -9.52 -8.86 -19.24
N VAL A 37 -9.26 -7.55 -19.26
CA VAL A 37 -8.55 -6.90 -20.37
C VAL A 37 -7.16 -7.53 -20.57
N VAL A 38 -6.41 -7.72 -19.48
CA VAL A 38 -5.08 -8.34 -19.54
C VAL A 38 -5.16 -9.81 -19.98
N LEU A 39 -6.16 -10.56 -19.51
CA LEU A 39 -6.37 -11.96 -19.90
C LEU A 39 -6.71 -12.11 -21.39
N VAL A 40 -7.48 -11.17 -21.96
CA VAL A 40 -7.77 -11.15 -23.40
C VAL A 40 -6.49 -10.96 -24.21
N GLY A 41 -5.61 -10.05 -23.79
CA GLY A 41 -4.29 -9.87 -24.43
C GLY A 41 -3.39 -11.11 -24.30
N LEU A 42 -3.33 -11.70 -23.10
CA LEU A 42 -2.55 -12.93 -22.86
C LEU A 42 -3.02 -14.11 -23.71
N ARG A 43 -4.30 -14.18 -24.06
CA ARG A 43 -4.84 -15.25 -24.92
C ARG A 43 -4.15 -15.29 -26.28
N GLN A 44 -3.88 -14.13 -26.87
CA GLN A 44 -3.15 -14.04 -28.15
C GLN A 44 -1.70 -14.52 -28.00
N THR A 45 -1.02 -14.14 -26.92
CA THR A 45 0.35 -14.59 -26.63
C THR A 45 0.43 -16.11 -26.41
N VAL A 46 -0.57 -16.70 -25.75
CA VAL A 46 -0.64 -18.16 -25.55
C VAL A 46 -0.90 -18.89 -26.87
N GLN A 47 -1.78 -18.37 -27.73
CA GLN A 47 -2.04 -18.95 -29.06
C GLN A 47 -0.78 -18.97 -29.93
N MET A 48 0.08 -17.95 -29.85
CA MET A 48 1.35 -17.94 -30.59
C MET A 48 2.33 -19.06 -30.20
N LYS A 49 2.12 -19.76 -29.07
CA LYS A 49 2.96 -20.92 -28.71
C LYS A 49 2.73 -22.15 -29.58
N SER A 50 1.52 -22.32 -30.14
CA SER A 50 1.20 -23.42 -31.04
C SER A 50 1.52 -23.11 -32.50
N TRP A 51 2.01 -21.91 -32.81
CA TRP A 51 2.34 -21.53 -34.18
C TRP A 51 3.55 -22.29 -34.69
N VAL A 52 3.44 -22.78 -35.91
CA VAL A 52 4.43 -23.65 -36.56
C VAL A 52 5.51 -22.79 -37.18
N VAL A 53 6.77 -23.22 -37.08
CA VAL A 53 7.89 -22.54 -37.71
C VAL A 53 7.92 -22.91 -39.20
N SER A 54 7.94 -21.92 -40.09
CA SER A 54 8.15 -22.10 -41.53
C SER A 54 9.25 -21.15 -42.02
N ASP A 55 9.92 -21.54 -43.10
CA ASP A 55 10.89 -20.67 -43.76
C ASP A 55 10.14 -19.68 -44.67
N CYS A 56 10.44 -18.39 -44.50
CA CYS A 56 9.88 -17.33 -45.31
C CYS A 56 10.98 -16.55 -46.03
N VAL A 57 10.66 -16.09 -47.24
CA VAL A 57 11.53 -15.21 -48.01
C VAL A 57 11.03 -13.78 -47.84
N ILE A 58 11.92 -12.89 -47.40
CA ILE A 58 11.59 -11.46 -47.27
C ILE A 58 11.48 -10.85 -48.67
N GLU A 59 10.34 -10.24 -48.98
CA GLU A 59 10.11 -9.54 -50.26
C GLU A 59 10.44 -8.05 -50.14
N ALA A 60 10.08 -7.42 -49.01
CA ALA A 60 10.38 -6.03 -48.72
C ALA A 60 10.44 -5.82 -47.20
N ALA A 61 11.33 -4.94 -46.75
CA ALA A 61 11.41 -4.49 -45.38
C ALA A 61 11.77 -3.01 -45.38
N GLU A 62 10.93 -2.18 -44.79
CA GLU A 62 11.09 -0.73 -44.78
C GLU A 62 10.87 -0.19 -43.37
N VAL A 63 11.57 0.90 -43.06
CA VAL A 63 11.35 1.67 -41.83
C VAL A 63 10.94 3.07 -42.23
N HIS A 64 9.71 3.45 -41.89
CA HIS A 64 9.19 4.79 -42.08
C HIS A 64 9.42 5.61 -40.81
N ASP A 65 9.78 6.89 -41.00
CA ASP A 65 9.86 7.85 -39.91
C ASP A 65 8.45 8.42 -39.66
N ALA A 66 7.90 8.15 -38.47
CA ALA A 66 6.54 8.53 -38.08
C ALA A 66 6.56 9.65 -37.03
N ASP A 67 7.35 10.71 -37.29
CA ASP A 67 7.62 11.86 -36.42
C ASP A 67 8.23 11.49 -35.05
N GLU A 68 7.44 10.88 -34.18
CA GLU A 68 7.74 10.55 -32.79
C GLU A 68 8.33 9.15 -32.60
N ASP A 69 8.10 8.24 -33.53
CA ASP A 69 8.61 6.87 -33.52
C ASP A 69 9.01 6.41 -34.94
N TYR A 70 9.57 5.21 -35.03
CA TYR A 70 9.83 4.54 -36.29
C TYR A 70 8.84 3.41 -36.48
N GLN A 71 8.26 3.32 -37.67
CA GLN A 71 7.35 2.27 -38.06
C GLN A 71 8.09 1.26 -38.94
N PHE A 72 8.11 -0.01 -38.54
CA PHE A 72 8.64 -1.10 -39.35
C PHE A 72 7.52 -1.77 -40.14
N THR A 73 7.66 -1.76 -41.46
CA THR A 73 6.79 -2.52 -42.37
C THR A 73 7.61 -3.61 -43.03
N VAL A 74 7.05 -4.82 -43.08
CA VAL A 74 7.71 -5.97 -43.68
C VAL A 74 6.71 -6.76 -44.48
N ARG A 75 7.16 -7.33 -45.58
CA ARG A 75 6.38 -8.21 -46.44
C ARG A 75 7.22 -9.42 -46.78
N TYR A 76 6.67 -10.59 -46.55
CA TYR A 76 7.37 -11.86 -46.77
C TYR A 76 6.43 -12.91 -47.31
N ARG A 77 6.99 -13.83 -48.10
CA ARG A 77 6.30 -14.97 -48.69
C ARG A 77 6.68 -16.22 -47.92
N TYR A 78 5.70 -17.06 -47.62
CA TYR A 78 5.91 -18.37 -47.01
C TYR A 78 5.00 -19.41 -47.62
N GLU A 79 5.37 -20.67 -47.44
CA GLU A 79 4.56 -21.81 -47.85
C GLU A 79 4.13 -22.59 -46.61
N TYR A 80 2.87 -23.00 -46.60
CA TYR A 80 2.29 -23.80 -45.54
C TYR A 80 1.32 -24.80 -46.15
N GLU A 81 1.51 -26.10 -45.87
CA GLU A 81 0.71 -27.21 -46.41
C GLU A 81 0.53 -27.16 -47.95
N GLY A 82 1.58 -26.78 -48.69
CA GLY A 82 1.59 -26.71 -50.16
C GLY A 82 0.87 -25.48 -50.74
N SER A 83 0.35 -24.59 -49.90
CA SER A 83 -0.24 -23.31 -50.30
C SER A 83 0.69 -22.15 -49.98
N ARG A 84 0.76 -21.18 -50.90
CA ARG A 84 1.58 -19.97 -50.73
C ARG A 84 0.78 -18.87 -50.08
N TYR A 85 1.38 -18.23 -49.09
CA TYR A 85 0.81 -17.13 -48.33
C TYR A 85 1.78 -15.95 -48.28
N ILE A 86 1.22 -14.77 -48.02
CA ILE A 86 1.96 -13.53 -47.83
C ILE A 86 1.69 -13.05 -46.41
N GLY A 87 2.76 -12.75 -45.67
CA GLY A 87 2.71 -12.17 -44.34
C GLY A 87 3.18 -10.73 -44.37
N THR A 88 2.56 -9.89 -43.55
CA THR A 88 2.90 -8.47 -43.43
C THR A 88 3.26 -8.04 -42.01
N ARG A 89 3.19 -8.98 -41.06
CA ARG A 89 3.33 -8.67 -39.63
C ARG A 89 4.69 -9.10 -39.09
N TYR A 90 5.34 -8.19 -38.37
CA TYR A 90 6.55 -8.50 -37.60
C TYR A 90 6.23 -9.15 -36.25
N THR A 91 5.26 -8.61 -35.50
CA THR A 91 4.75 -9.19 -34.23
C THR A 91 3.23 -9.40 -34.31
N SER A 92 2.56 -9.72 -33.19
CA SER A 92 1.08 -9.80 -33.15
C SER A 92 0.36 -8.50 -33.51
N THR A 93 1.05 -7.36 -33.47
CA THR A 93 0.50 -6.04 -33.79
C THR A 93 0.68 -5.73 -35.29
N ASP A 94 -0.34 -5.13 -35.90
CA ASP A 94 -0.31 -4.72 -37.32
C ASP A 94 0.70 -3.60 -37.60
N ASP A 95 1.01 -2.79 -36.59
CA ASP A 95 1.90 -1.64 -36.69
C ASP A 95 3.02 -1.76 -35.64
N TYR A 96 4.16 -2.34 -36.05
CA TYR A 96 5.31 -2.43 -35.14
C TYR A 96 6.07 -1.11 -35.10
N ARG A 97 5.93 -0.41 -33.98
CA ARG A 97 6.61 0.85 -33.70
C ARG A 97 7.73 0.66 -32.70
N PHE A 98 8.82 1.39 -32.91
CA PHE A 98 9.96 1.40 -32.01
C PHE A 98 10.57 2.79 -31.92
N GLU A 99 11.16 3.10 -30.77
CA GLU A 99 11.65 4.44 -30.50
C GLU A 99 13.10 4.64 -30.96
N SER A 100 13.89 3.58 -31.04
CA SER A 100 15.35 3.71 -31.13
C SER A 100 15.91 3.69 -32.55
N ILE A 101 16.82 4.62 -32.87
CA ILE A 101 17.50 4.63 -34.18
C ILE A 101 18.40 3.39 -34.36
N ALA A 102 19.03 2.89 -33.30
CA ALA A 102 19.90 1.71 -33.40
C ALA A 102 19.12 0.46 -33.88
N THR A 103 17.86 0.35 -33.47
CA THR A 103 16.97 -0.75 -33.88
C THR A 103 16.59 -0.66 -35.36
N LYS A 104 16.63 0.53 -35.97
CA LYS A 104 16.35 0.70 -37.41
C LYS A 104 17.36 -0.09 -38.24
N GLN A 105 18.65 0.09 -37.98
CA GLN A 105 19.70 -0.59 -38.74
C GLN A 105 19.71 -2.10 -38.45
N GLU A 106 19.44 -2.51 -37.20
CA GLU A 106 19.30 -3.91 -36.83
C GLU A 106 18.21 -4.61 -37.64
N LEU A 107 17.01 -4.01 -37.72
CA LEU A 107 15.88 -4.60 -38.44
C LEU A 107 16.09 -4.64 -39.95
N LEU A 108 16.62 -3.55 -40.55
CA LEU A 108 16.90 -3.52 -41.98
C LEU A 108 17.99 -4.52 -42.38
N THR A 109 19.00 -4.72 -41.53
CA THR A 109 20.06 -5.71 -41.77
C THR A 109 19.55 -7.14 -41.57
N ALA A 110 18.72 -7.37 -40.54
CA ALA A 110 18.20 -8.70 -40.23
C ALA A 110 17.15 -9.20 -41.24
N TYR A 111 16.45 -8.29 -41.93
CA TYR A 111 15.36 -8.61 -42.86
C TYR A 111 15.60 -8.01 -44.26
N ASP A 112 16.84 -8.08 -44.73
CA ASP A 112 17.22 -7.61 -46.07
C ASP A 112 16.41 -8.35 -47.17
N PRO A 113 15.81 -7.66 -48.15
CA PRO A 113 15.02 -8.30 -49.21
C PRO A 113 15.77 -9.41 -49.95
N GLY A 114 15.12 -10.55 -50.12
CA GLY A 114 15.69 -11.75 -50.73
C GLY A 114 16.32 -12.73 -49.74
N THR A 115 16.53 -12.32 -48.48
CA THR A 115 17.00 -13.24 -47.43
C THR A 115 15.89 -14.19 -46.97
N THR A 116 16.31 -15.32 -46.40
CA THR A 116 15.42 -16.28 -45.75
C THR A 116 15.40 -16.02 -44.24
N ALA A 117 14.20 -15.92 -43.69
CA ALA A 117 13.96 -15.77 -42.27
C ALA A 117 12.99 -16.86 -41.78
N ARG A 118 12.90 -17.05 -40.46
CA ARG A 118 11.89 -17.93 -39.86
C ARG A 118 10.64 -17.12 -39.55
N CYS A 119 9.50 -17.54 -40.09
CA CYS A 119 8.20 -17.05 -39.66
C CYS A 119 7.49 -18.10 -38.80
N PHE A 120 6.54 -17.63 -38.00
CA PHE A 120 5.65 -18.44 -37.21
C PHE A 120 4.27 -18.33 -37.84
N VAL A 121 3.73 -19.44 -38.34
CA VAL A 121 2.44 -19.51 -39.03
C VAL A 121 1.39 -20.06 -38.07
N ASN A 122 0.22 -19.43 -38.05
CA ASN A 122 -0.92 -19.90 -37.30
C ASN A 122 -1.54 -21.13 -37.99
N PRO A 123 -1.50 -22.34 -37.40
CA PRO A 123 -2.06 -23.55 -38.03
C PRO A 123 -3.59 -23.48 -38.18
N ASP A 124 -4.29 -22.78 -37.29
CA ASP A 124 -5.75 -22.63 -37.35
C ASP A 124 -6.19 -21.62 -38.41
N ASN A 125 -5.28 -20.70 -38.78
CA ASN A 125 -5.51 -19.71 -39.83
C ASN A 125 -4.19 -19.37 -40.55
N PRO A 126 -3.81 -20.14 -41.59
CA PRO A 126 -2.53 -20.00 -42.28
C PRO A 126 -2.29 -18.65 -42.98
N SER A 127 -3.30 -17.78 -43.08
CA SER A 127 -3.11 -16.40 -43.55
C SER A 127 -2.41 -15.50 -42.52
N GLN A 128 -2.34 -15.93 -41.25
CA GLN A 128 -1.68 -15.20 -40.18
C GLN A 128 -0.30 -15.80 -39.92
N ALA A 129 0.73 -14.97 -40.11
CA ALA A 129 2.08 -15.28 -39.69
C ALA A 129 2.76 -14.05 -39.06
N VAL A 130 3.78 -14.30 -38.24
CA VAL A 130 4.65 -13.26 -37.65
C VAL A 130 6.12 -13.67 -37.73
N LEU A 131 7.04 -12.71 -37.84
CA LEU A 131 8.49 -12.97 -37.84
C LEU A 131 9.08 -13.10 -36.44
N LYS A 132 8.48 -12.42 -35.45
CA LYS A 132 8.92 -12.43 -34.05
C LYS A 132 7.78 -12.81 -33.12
N ARG A 133 7.98 -13.91 -32.40
CA ARG A 133 7.04 -14.41 -31.39
C ARG A 133 7.26 -13.74 -30.03
N GLU A 134 6.21 -13.15 -29.49
CA GLU A 134 6.20 -12.74 -28.08
C GLU A 134 6.07 -13.97 -27.18
N THR A 135 7.10 -14.27 -26.39
CA THR A 135 7.13 -15.50 -25.56
C THR A 135 6.95 -15.24 -24.07
N SER A 136 7.08 -13.98 -23.63
CA SER A 136 7.01 -13.65 -22.21
C SER A 136 5.58 -13.38 -21.76
N LEU A 137 5.03 -14.30 -20.97
CA LEU A 137 3.74 -14.12 -20.29
C LEU A 137 3.90 -13.35 -18.97
N LEU A 138 5.13 -13.17 -18.49
CA LEU A 138 5.42 -12.70 -17.14
C LEU A 138 4.82 -11.32 -16.81
N PRO A 139 4.87 -10.31 -17.70
CA PRO A 139 4.23 -9.02 -17.43
C PRO A 139 2.71 -9.13 -17.28
N GLY A 140 2.05 -9.85 -18.19
CA GLY A 140 0.59 -10.02 -18.12
C GLY A 140 0.16 -10.84 -16.90
N VAL A 141 0.87 -11.92 -16.58
CA VAL A 141 0.61 -12.72 -15.37
C VAL A 141 0.80 -11.88 -14.11
N GLY A 142 1.86 -11.06 -14.05
CA GLY A 142 2.09 -10.12 -12.96
C GLY A 142 0.93 -9.14 -12.78
N SER A 143 0.44 -8.56 -13.88
CA SER A 143 -0.72 -7.66 -13.87
C SER A 143 -2.00 -8.33 -13.40
N VAL A 144 -2.27 -9.58 -13.81
CA VAL A 144 -3.43 -10.34 -13.34
C VAL A 144 -3.32 -10.66 -11.84
N LEU A 145 -2.14 -11.05 -11.36
CA LEU A 145 -1.90 -11.30 -9.94
C LEU A 145 -2.12 -10.03 -9.12
N PHE A 146 -1.62 -8.89 -9.59
CA PHE A 146 -1.86 -7.60 -8.95
C PHE A 146 -3.36 -7.27 -8.89
N ALA A 147 -4.07 -7.41 -10.00
CA ALA A 147 -5.52 -7.21 -10.09
C ALA A 147 -6.31 -8.11 -9.14
N SER A 148 -5.88 -9.36 -8.98
CA SER A 148 -6.53 -10.35 -8.13
C SER A 148 -6.59 -9.92 -6.66
N ILE A 149 -5.62 -9.14 -6.18
CA ILE A 149 -5.62 -8.58 -4.82
C ILE A 149 -6.85 -7.69 -4.62
N PHE A 150 -7.17 -6.85 -5.59
CA PHE A 150 -8.33 -5.95 -5.54
C PHE A 150 -9.65 -6.72 -5.58
N VAL A 151 -9.72 -7.76 -6.41
CA VAL A 151 -10.87 -8.68 -6.49
C VAL A 151 -11.11 -9.37 -5.15
N ILE A 152 -10.05 -9.96 -4.57
CA ILE A 152 -10.12 -10.69 -3.29
C ILE A 152 -10.51 -9.75 -2.14
N ILE A 153 -9.90 -8.56 -2.05
CA ILE A 153 -10.21 -7.59 -0.99
C ILE A 153 -11.62 -7.03 -1.19
N GLY A 154 -11.96 -6.60 -2.40
CA GLY A 154 -13.25 -6.00 -2.76
C GLY A 154 -14.42 -6.92 -2.44
N TYR A 155 -14.46 -8.10 -3.07
CA TYR A 155 -15.53 -9.07 -2.83
C TYR A 155 -15.42 -9.71 -1.43
N GLY A 156 -14.20 -9.87 -0.90
CA GLY A 156 -13.97 -10.36 0.46
C GLY A 156 -14.63 -9.47 1.52
N MET A 157 -14.60 -8.15 1.37
CA MET A 157 -15.32 -7.23 2.28
C MET A 157 -16.82 -7.47 2.27
N ILE A 158 -17.43 -7.74 1.11
CA ILE A 158 -18.87 -8.05 1.00
C ILE A 158 -19.16 -9.35 1.73
N VAL A 159 -18.39 -10.40 1.41
CA VAL A 159 -18.51 -11.73 2.01
C VAL A 159 -18.41 -11.64 3.53
N VAL A 160 -17.40 -10.96 4.07
CA VAL A 160 -17.20 -10.77 5.53
C VAL A 160 -18.33 -9.95 6.17
N THR A 161 -18.87 -8.95 5.45
CA THR A 161 -19.95 -8.09 5.97
C THR A 161 -21.26 -8.86 6.13
N TRP A 162 -21.55 -9.79 5.21
CA TRP A 162 -22.82 -10.53 5.17
C TRP A 162 -22.72 -11.97 5.67
N TRP A 163 -21.52 -12.46 5.99
CA TRP A 163 -21.35 -13.81 6.51
C TRP A 163 -22.14 -13.97 7.82
N PRO A 164 -23.11 -14.91 7.89
CA PRO A 164 -23.91 -15.10 9.09
C PRO A 164 -23.00 -15.53 10.24
N ARG A 165 -22.87 -14.66 11.26
CA ARG A 165 -22.24 -15.02 12.53
C ARG A 165 -23.18 -15.99 13.24
N ARG A 166 -22.95 -17.30 13.10
CA ARG A 166 -23.66 -18.28 13.93
C ARG A 166 -23.44 -17.93 15.41
N PRO A 167 -24.51 -17.90 16.25
CA PRO A 167 -24.32 -17.83 17.69
C PRO A 167 -23.40 -18.99 18.10
N PRO A 168 -22.47 -18.77 19.05
CA PRO A 168 -21.52 -19.81 19.40
C PRO A 168 -22.29 -21.00 19.98
N VAL A 169 -22.19 -22.15 19.29
CA VAL A 169 -22.44 -23.44 19.92
C VAL A 169 -21.21 -23.69 20.79
N THR A 170 -21.43 -23.85 22.09
CA THR A 170 -20.41 -24.19 23.08
C THR A 170 -19.89 -25.59 22.78
N GLN A 171 -18.89 -25.71 21.91
CA GLN A 171 -18.10 -26.93 21.82
C GLN A 171 -16.62 -26.57 21.76
N ALA A 172 -15.92 -27.03 22.80
CA ALA A 172 -14.48 -27.01 22.89
C ALA A 172 -13.90 -27.78 21.70
N THR A 173 -13.19 -27.11 20.80
CA THR A 173 -12.32 -27.76 19.83
C THR A 173 -11.02 -26.99 19.64
N THR A 174 -9.98 -27.77 19.90
CA THR A 174 -8.55 -27.73 19.62
C THR A 174 -7.99 -26.59 18.75
N GLU A 175 -6.90 -26.02 19.28
CA GLU A 175 -6.00 -25.02 18.73
C GLU A 175 -5.47 -25.36 17.33
N THR A 176 -5.84 -24.60 16.30
CA THR A 176 -5.07 -24.55 15.03
C THR A 176 -5.04 -23.14 14.41
N GLY A 177 -5.44 -22.13 15.19
CA GLY A 177 -5.99 -20.90 14.64
C GLY A 177 -5.06 -19.72 14.32
N GLY A 178 -3.98 -19.53 15.07
CA GLY A 178 -3.15 -18.33 14.95
C GLY A 178 -2.31 -18.25 13.67
N THR A 179 -2.26 -19.32 12.88
CA THR A 179 -1.33 -19.44 11.75
C THR A 179 -1.87 -18.85 10.45
N ALA A 180 -3.18 -18.90 10.19
CA ALA A 180 -3.75 -18.46 8.91
C ALA A 180 -3.72 -16.92 8.74
N GLY A 181 -4.21 -16.17 9.73
CA GLY A 181 -4.13 -14.70 9.71
C GLY A 181 -2.68 -14.19 9.72
N ARG A 182 -1.79 -14.91 10.42
CA ARG A 182 -0.35 -14.62 10.42
C ARG A 182 0.29 -14.89 9.05
N ARG A 183 -0.09 -15.98 8.37
CA ARG A 183 0.38 -16.28 7.00
C ARG A 183 -0.07 -15.23 6.00
N ILE A 184 -1.33 -14.77 6.07
CA ILE A 184 -1.86 -13.71 5.19
C ILE A 184 -1.14 -12.38 5.46
N GLY A 185 -0.95 -12.01 6.73
CA GLY A 185 -0.20 -10.81 7.10
C GLY A 185 1.27 -10.86 6.66
N LEU A 186 1.94 -12.01 6.80
CA LEU A 186 3.31 -12.22 6.33
C LEU A 186 3.41 -12.14 4.81
N LEU A 187 2.46 -12.74 4.07
CA LEU A 187 2.39 -12.62 2.62
C LEU A 187 2.23 -11.17 2.20
N PHE A 188 1.32 -10.43 2.83
CA PHE A 188 1.13 -9.00 2.57
C PHE A 188 2.42 -8.19 2.82
N CYS A 189 3.10 -8.39 3.96
CA CYS A 189 4.39 -7.74 4.25
C CYS A 189 5.44 -8.09 3.18
N SER A 190 5.53 -9.37 2.81
CA SER A 190 6.55 -9.87 1.89
C SER A 190 6.41 -9.28 0.49
N VAL A 191 5.18 -9.10 0.01
CA VAL A 191 4.91 -8.47 -1.30
C VAL A 191 5.32 -7.00 -1.28
N PHE A 192 4.98 -6.25 -0.24
CA PHE A 192 5.37 -4.84 -0.10
C PHE A 192 6.89 -4.66 -0.01
N ILE A 193 7.58 -5.54 0.74
CA ILE A 193 9.05 -5.55 0.81
C ILE A 193 9.65 -5.88 -0.55
N LEU A 194 9.15 -6.92 -1.23
CA LEU A 194 9.65 -7.34 -2.54
C LEU A 194 9.53 -6.21 -3.57
N ILE A 195 8.34 -5.62 -3.69
CA ILE A 195 8.09 -4.49 -4.60
C ILE A 195 9.00 -3.31 -4.27
N GLY A 196 9.10 -2.96 -2.98
CA GLY A 196 9.93 -1.85 -2.52
C GLY A 196 11.45 -2.07 -2.63
N LEU A 197 11.91 -3.29 -2.94
CA LEU A 197 13.32 -3.60 -3.19
C LEU A 197 13.62 -3.81 -4.68
N VAL A 198 12.74 -4.52 -5.40
CA VAL A 198 12.95 -4.87 -6.81
C VAL A 198 12.84 -3.65 -7.71
N ILE A 199 11.81 -2.82 -7.55
CA ILE A 199 11.63 -1.66 -8.43
C ILE A 199 12.78 -0.66 -8.28
N PRO A 200 13.23 -0.27 -7.08
CA PRO A 200 14.37 0.63 -6.93
C PRO A 200 15.69 0.05 -7.45
N TYR A 201 15.86 -1.28 -7.40
CA TYR A 201 17.04 -1.90 -7.99
C TYR A 201 17.12 -1.63 -9.50
N PHE A 202 16.02 -1.85 -10.24
CA PHE A 202 16.00 -1.62 -11.69
C PHE A 202 15.89 -0.14 -12.07
N ALA A 203 15.14 0.66 -11.31
CA ALA A 203 14.87 2.07 -11.62
C ALA A 203 15.93 3.04 -11.10
N PHE A 204 16.70 2.67 -10.07
CA PHE A 204 17.72 3.51 -9.46
C PHE A 204 19.12 2.88 -9.50
N VAL A 205 19.28 1.66 -8.97
CA VAL A 205 20.63 1.05 -8.81
C VAL A 205 21.28 0.75 -10.15
N LYS A 206 20.58 0.10 -11.08
CA LYS A 206 21.13 -0.24 -12.41
C LYS A 206 21.52 1.01 -13.22
N PRO A 207 20.66 2.04 -13.34
CA PRO A 207 21.04 3.28 -14.03
C PRO A 207 22.19 4.01 -13.33
N LEU A 208 22.23 4.01 -11.99
CA LEU A 208 23.33 4.60 -11.22
C LEU A 208 24.66 3.88 -11.46
N GLN A 209 24.65 2.54 -11.57
CA GLN A 209 25.84 1.76 -11.92
C GLN A 209 26.35 2.11 -13.31
N ARG A 210 25.46 2.17 -14.32
CA ARG A 210 25.82 2.59 -15.68
C ARG A 210 26.36 4.02 -15.72
N GLN A 211 25.73 4.93 -14.99
CA GLN A 211 26.22 6.31 -14.87
C GLN A 211 27.62 6.38 -14.24
N ARG A 212 27.91 5.57 -13.22
CA ARG A 212 29.25 5.49 -12.63
C ARG A 212 30.28 4.95 -13.62
N ALA A 213 29.91 3.94 -14.41
CA ALA A 213 30.76 3.42 -15.49
C ALA A 213 31.01 4.49 -16.56
N ALA A 214 29.96 5.23 -16.94
CA ALA A 214 30.01 6.28 -17.95
C ALA A 214 30.91 7.48 -17.61
N ARG A 215 31.32 7.63 -16.35
CA ARG A 215 32.35 8.62 -15.98
C ARG A 215 33.71 8.33 -16.60
N ARG A 216 33.96 7.08 -16.99
CA ARG A 216 35.23 6.62 -17.61
C ARG A 216 35.13 6.37 -19.12
N TRP A 217 33.96 6.63 -19.71
CA TRP A 217 33.74 6.47 -21.15
C TRP A 217 34.51 7.50 -21.98
N ILE A 218 34.84 7.12 -23.20
CA ILE A 218 35.71 7.88 -24.09
C ILE A 218 34.86 8.94 -24.82
N PRO A 219 35.27 10.22 -24.82
CA PRO A 219 34.59 11.25 -25.59
C PRO A 219 34.93 11.11 -27.08
N VAL A 220 33.90 11.05 -27.92
CA VAL A 220 33.99 10.91 -29.38
C VAL A 220 33.10 11.98 -30.02
N GLU A 221 33.55 12.52 -31.15
CA GLU A 221 32.77 13.47 -31.92
C GLU A 221 31.71 12.74 -32.75
N ALA A 222 30.47 13.19 -32.65
CA ALA A 222 29.33 12.61 -33.36
C ALA A 222 28.56 13.69 -34.12
N GLU A 223 27.94 13.31 -35.23
CA GLU A 223 27.07 14.18 -36.01
C GLU A 223 25.61 13.89 -35.69
N VAL A 224 24.83 14.94 -35.42
CA VAL A 224 23.39 14.82 -35.13
C VAL A 224 22.61 14.49 -36.40
N LEU A 225 21.94 13.34 -36.40
CA LEU A 225 21.08 12.86 -37.49
C LEU A 225 19.63 13.35 -37.36
N LYS A 226 19.09 13.36 -36.14
CA LYS A 226 17.72 13.81 -35.85
C LYS A 226 17.70 14.48 -34.49
N SER A 227 17.00 15.61 -34.39
CA SER A 227 16.85 16.34 -33.13
C SER A 227 15.42 16.84 -33.02
N ALA A 228 14.68 16.28 -32.06
CA ALA A 228 13.25 16.55 -31.92
C ALA A 228 12.82 16.45 -30.45
N VAL A 229 11.76 17.19 -30.11
CA VAL A 229 11.02 16.96 -28.87
C VAL A 229 9.97 15.91 -29.19
N ARG A 230 10.11 14.71 -28.64
CA ARG A 230 9.07 13.68 -28.76
C ARG A 230 8.01 13.93 -27.72
N SER A 231 6.76 13.90 -28.14
CA SER A 231 5.64 13.80 -27.23
C SER A 231 5.31 12.34 -26.99
N HIS A 232 5.01 12.01 -25.75
CA HIS A 232 4.53 10.71 -25.32
C HIS A 232 3.10 10.96 -24.91
N ARG A 233 2.18 10.72 -25.85
CA ARG A 233 0.76 10.84 -25.61
C ARG A 233 0.30 9.55 -24.93
N GLY A 234 0.37 9.54 -23.61
CA GLY A 234 -0.37 8.57 -22.82
C GLY A 234 -1.86 8.94 -22.78
N ASP A 235 -2.68 8.02 -22.30
CA ASP A 235 -4.09 8.29 -21.97
C ASP A 235 -4.21 9.49 -21.01
N ASP A 236 -3.14 9.80 -20.25
CA ASP A 236 -3.24 10.68 -19.09
C ASP A 236 -2.57 12.06 -19.21
N SER A 237 -1.53 12.22 -20.03
CA SER A 237 -0.87 13.51 -20.27
C SER A 237 0.11 13.43 -21.44
N THR A 238 0.24 14.51 -22.22
CA THR A 238 1.32 14.64 -23.19
C THR A 238 2.61 14.95 -22.43
N THR A 239 3.51 13.98 -22.39
CA THR A 239 4.78 14.12 -21.71
C THR A 239 5.89 14.27 -22.73
N TYR A 240 6.83 15.20 -22.53
CA TYR A 240 7.86 15.49 -23.53
C TYR A 240 9.21 14.90 -23.14
N SER A 241 9.91 14.36 -24.14
CA SER A 241 11.27 13.85 -24.02
C SER A 241 12.16 14.47 -25.10
N VAL A 242 13.44 14.62 -24.80
CA VAL A 242 14.45 15.03 -25.80
C VAL A 242 14.87 13.80 -26.56
N TYR A 243 14.77 13.86 -27.89
CA TYR A 243 15.26 12.84 -28.78
C TYR A 243 16.36 13.42 -29.69
N ILE A 244 17.57 12.92 -29.52
CA ILE A 244 18.74 13.32 -30.32
C ILE A 244 19.38 12.04 -30.81
N ALA A 245 19.20 11.73 -32.09
CA ALA A 245 19.91 10.67 -32.79
C ALA A 245 21.18 11.20 -33.42
N TYR A 246 22.26 10.43 -33.37
CA TYR A 246 23.59 10.83 -33.81
C TYR A 246 24.36 9.63 -34.38
N ARG A 247 25.29 9.92 -35.29
CA ARG A 247 26.27 8.96 -35.81
C ARG A 247 27.67 9.29 -35.34
N TYR A 248 28.46 8.28 -35.04
CA TYR A 248 29.87 8.39 -34.68
C TYR A 248 30.65 7.23 -35.27
N GLU A 249 31.97 7.36 -35.34
CA GLU A 249 32.84 6.33 -35.88
C GLU A 249 33.88 5.93 -34.84
N ILE A 250 34.07 4.64 -34.66
CA ILE A 250 35.16 4.06 -33.87
C ILE A 250 35.95 3.15 -34.80
N ASP A 251 37.24 3.41 -34.97
CA ASP A 251 38.13 2.61 -35.82
C ASP A 251 37.60 2.40 -37.26
N GLY A 252 36.91 3.40 -37.81
CA GLY A 252 36.32 3.37 -39.15
C GLY A 252 35.00 2.60 -39.27
N ILE A 253 34.45 2.11 -38.16
CA ILE A 253 33.14 1.46 -38.12
C ILE A 253 32.09 2.50 -37.70
N PRO A 254 31.05 2.75 -38.52
CA PRO A 254 29.98 3.67 -38.15
C PRO A 254 29.04 3.04 -37.13
N TYR A 255 28.70 3.83 -36.11
CA TYR A 255 27.74 3.51 -35.07
C TYR A 255 26.68 4.60 -34.99
N GLU A 256 25.46 4.22 -34.65
CA GLU A 256 24.36 5.16 -34.40
C GLU A 256 23.88 5.02 -32.95
N GLY A 257 23.54 6.14 -32.33
CA GLY A 257 22.99 6.20 -30.99
C GLY A 257 21.96 7.30 -30.87
N ASP A 258 21.09 7.21 -29.86
CA ASP A 258 20.00 8.16 -29.62
C ASP A 258 19.86 8.57 -28.15
N ARG A 259 20.78 8.09 -27.31
CA ARG A 259 20.66 8.22 -25.87
C ARG A 259 21.19 9.58 -25.44
N TYR A 260 20.28 10.49 -25.12
CA TYR A 260 20.67 11.78 -24.54
C TYR A 260 21.15 11.64 -23.08
N ARG A 261 20.47 10.84 -22.25
CA ARG A 261 20.82 10.50 -20.84
C ARG A 261 20.41 9.07 -20.51
N PHE A 262 21.01 8.46 -19.48
CA PHE A 262 20.61 7.13 -18.99
C PHE A 262 19.20 7.06 -18.41
N SER A 263 18.70 8.17 -17.87
CA SER A 263 17.33 8.30 -17.38
C SER A 263 16.56 9.26 -18.28
N SER A 264 15.78 8.72 -19.22
CA SER A 264 14.82 9.49 -20.02
C SER A 264 13.54 9.70 -19.21
N SER A 265 13.56 10.64 -18.28
CA SER A 265 12.31 11.07 -17.64
C SER A 265 11.58 12.01 -18.57
N SER A 266 10.49 11.55 -19.17
CA SER A 266 9.55 12.41 -19.84
C SER A 266 8.94 13.35 -18.79
N SER A 267 8.87 14.66 -19.09
CA SER A 267 8.26 15.67 -18.21
C SER A 267 7.27 16.56 -18.97
N SER A 268 6.34 17.22 -18.28
CA SER A 268 5.36 18.12 -18.91
C SER A 268 5.95 19.44 -19.45
N GLY A 269 7.22 19.74 -19.17
CA GLY A 269 7.89 20.98 -19.59
C GLY A 269 8.41 20.93 -21.02
N HIS A 270 7.56 21.18 -22.02
CA HIS A 270 7.96 21.25 -23.44
C HIS A 270 9.08 22.27 -23.68
N ALA A 271 8.96 23.49 -23.13
CA ALA A 271 9.87 24.59 -23.42
C ALA A 271 11.34 24.29 -23.05
N GLU A 272 11.58 23.64 -21.90
CA GLU A 272 12.92 23.23 -21.48
C GLU A 272 13.52 22.18 -22.44
N LYS A 273 12.69 21.25 -22.93
CA LYS A 273 13.11 20.19 -23.85
C LYS A 273 13.34 20.74 -25.26
N ALA A 274 12.50 21.67 -25.71
CA ALA A 274 12.67 22.40 -26.95
C ALA A 274 13.95 23.24 -26.95
N GLU A 275 14.32 23.84 -25.82
CA GLU A 275 15.59 24.56 -25.70
C GLU A 275 16.80 23.64 -25.90
N ILE A 276 16.80 22.46 -25.27
CA ILE A 276 17.86 21.47 -25.47
C ILE A 276 17.95 21.04 -26.95
N VAL A 277 16.82 20.78 -27.60
CA VAL A 277 16.76 20.40 -29.01
C VAL A 277 17.29 21.51 -29.92
N ARG A 278 16.95 22.78 -29.65
CA ARG A 278 17.47 23.95 -30.38
C ARG A 278 18.99 24.07 -30.31
N GLN A 279 19.60 23.64 -29.21
CA GLN A 279 21.06 23.67 -29.03
C GLN A 279 21.78 22.56 -29.82
N HIS A 280 21.06 21.54 -30.30
CA HIS A 280 21.62 20.40 -31.01
C HIS A 280 20.91 20.21 -32.36
N PRO A 281 21.02 21.16 -33.32
CA PRO A 281 20.34 21.03 -34.61
C PRO A 281 20.91 19.88 -35.45
N VAL A 282 20.11 19.35 -36.38
CA VAL A 282 20.55 18.32 -37.34
C VAL A 282 21.78 18.80 -38.12
N GLY A 283 22.77 17.93 -38.30
CA GLY A 283 24.06 18.23 -38.93
C GLY A 283 25.09 18.88 -38.00
N SER A 284 24.73 19.24 -36.76
CA SER A 284 25.72 19.74 -35.79
C SER A 284 26.62 18.62 -35.25
N ARG A 285 27.83 19.00 -34.83
CA ARG A 285 28.81 18.12 -34.17
C ARG A 285 28.65 18.23 -32.65
N ILE A 286 28.46 17.08 -31.99
CA ILE A 286 28.25 16.96 -30.55
C ILE A 286 29.25 15.96 -29.98
N THR A 287 29.59 16.09 -28.70
CA THR A 287 30.40 15.09 -28.02
C THR A 287 29.50 14.01 -27.44
N VAL A 288 29.79 12.75 -27.78
CA VAL A 288 29.15 11.57 -27.19
C VAL A 288 30.19 10.80 -26.41
N TYR A 289 29.77 10.15 -25.33
CA TYR A 289 30.63 9.29 -24.53
C TYR A 289 30.32 7.84 -24.90
N VAL A 290 31.34 7.09 -25.31
CA VAL A 290 31.21 5.71 -25.79
C VAL A 290 31.84 4.74 -24.78
N ASP A 291 31.18 3.62 -24.51
CA ASP A 291 31.72 2.57 -23.65
C ASP A 291 32.91 1.87 -24.35
N PRO A 292 34.13 1.90 -23.79
CA PRO A 292 35.26 1.21 -24.38
C PRO A 292 35.11 -0.33 -24.43
N ALA A 293 34.22 -0.91 -23.62
CA ALA A 293 33.94 -2.35 -23.65
C ALA A 293 32.87 -2.72 -24.69
N ASP A 294 32.05 -1.76 -25.12
CA ASP A 294 30.98 -1.94 -26.10
C ASP A 294 30.78 -0.65 -26.90
N SER A 295 31.43 -0.56 -28.07
CA SER A 295 31.38 0.62 -28.94
C SER A 295 29.98 0.96 -29.45
N ALA A 296 28.99 0.08 -29.31
CA ALA A 296 27.60 0.39 -29.64
C ALA A 296 26.89 1.16 -28.50
N GLU A 297 27.42 1.13 -27.28
CA GLU A 297 26.83 1.83 -26.14
C GLU A 297 27.39 3.25 -26.01
N SER A 298 26.52 4.25 -26.19
CA SER A 298 26.89 5.66 -26.10
C SER A 298 25.85 6.53 -25.39
N VAL A 299 26.28 7.71 -24.94
CA VAL A 299 25.40 8.72 -24.30
C VAL A 299 25.91 10.15 -24.51
N VAL A 300 25.01 11.11 -24.71
CA VAL A 300 25.39 12.54 -24.82
C VAL A 300 25.74 13.13 -23.45
N GLN A 301 24.87 12.92 -22.44
CA GLN A 301 25.08 13.41 -21.08
C GLN A 301 25.22 12.27 -20.07
N ARG A 302 26.41 12.19 -19.47
CA ARG A 302 26.78 11.20 -18.43
C ARG A 302 26.35 11.58 -17.00
N GLU A 303 25.80 12.78 -16.79
CA GLU A 303 25.36 13.26 -15.48
C GLU A 303 23.93 12.78 -15.12
N ALA A 304 23.67 12.60 -13.83
CA ALA A 304 22.35 12.18 -13.35
C ALA A 304 21.43 13.39 -13.26
N GLY A 305 20.25 13.27 -13.87
CA GLY A 305 19.13 14.17 -13.60
C GLY A 305 18.49 13.88 -12.24
N ALA A 306 17.80 14.86 -11.67
CA ALA A 306 17.03 14.71 -10.43
C ALA A 306 15.95 13.60 -10.52
N SER A 307 15.52 13.26 -11.74
CA SER A 307 14.55 12.20 -11.99
C SER A 307 15.04 10.80 -11.64
N LEU A 308 16.36 10.55 -11.59
CA LEU A 308 16.91 9.29 -11.12
C LEU A 308 16.42 8.97 -9.69
N TYR A 309 16.35 9.99 -8.83
CA TYR A 309 15.92 9.83 -7.43
C TYR A 309 14.43 9.45 -7.29
N LEU A 310 13.60 9.66 -8.31
CA LEU A 310 12.22 9.17 -8.29
C LEU A 310 12.17 7.62 -8.26
N GLY A 311 13.21 6.96 -8.77
CA GLY A 311 13.38 5.50 -8.63
C GLY A 311 13.50 5.02 -7.19
N LEU A 312 13.69 5.92 -6.21
CA LEU A 312 13.72 5.60 -4.77
C LEU A 312 12.34 5.66 -4.10
N ILE A 313 11.31 6.23 -4.74
CA ILE A 313 9.96 6.32 -4.15
C ILE A 313 9.47 4.96 -3.64
N PRO A 314 9.66 3.82 -4.36
CA PRO A 314 9.19 2.55 -3.87
C PRO A 314 9.89 2.02 -2.60
N VAL A 315 11.06 2.55 -2.23
CA VAL A 315 11.79 2.17 -1.00
C VAL A 315 10.92 2.42 0.24
N VAL A 316 10.06 3.43 0.19
CA VAL A 316 9.14 3.74 1.29
C VAL A 316 8.23 2.54 1.59
N PHE A 317 7.74 1.82 0.58
CA PHE A 317 6.94 0.60 0.77
C PHE A 317 7.72 -0.52 1.46
N ALA A 318 9.02 -0.67 1.17
CA ALA A 318 9.86 -1.64 1.86
C ALA A 318 10.01 -1.27 3.34
N VAL A 319 10.28 0.00 3.66
CA VAL A 319 10.37 0.48 5.05
C VAL A 319 9.06 0.20 5.80
N PHE A 320 7.91 0.47 5.18
CA PHE A 320 6.60 0.15 5.78
C PHE A 320 6.34 -1.34 5.94
N GLY A 321 6.67 -2.14 4.92
CA GLY A 321 6.56 -3.59 4.98
C GLY A 321 7.41 -4.17 6.12
N PHE A 322 8.65 -3.69 6.28
CA PHE A 322 9.52 -4.07 7.40
C PHE A 322 8.99 -3.58 8.74
N LEU A 323 8.51 -2.34 8.84
CA LEU A 323 7.96 -1.80 10.08
C LEU A 323 6.73 -2.61 10.53
N PHE A 324 5.80 -2.89 9.61
CA PHE A 324 4.61 -3.67 9.88
C PHE A 324 4.97 -5.12 10.21
N LEU A 325 5.94 -5.71 9.52
CA LEU A 325 6.49 -7.03 9.86
C LEU A 325 7.09 -7.04 11.27
N ILE A 326 7.87 -6.03 11.65
CA ILE A 326 8.45 -5.92 13.00
C ILE A 326 7.35 -5.75 14.05
N ILE A 327 6.35 -4.90 13.82
CA ILE A 327 5.21 -4.72 14.73
C ILE A 327 4.46 -6.05 14.87
N MET A 328 4.27 -6.79 13.77
CA MET A 328 3.60 -8.08 13.76
C MET A 328 4.41 -9.18 14.45
N LEU A 329 5.74 -9.19 14.28
CA LEU A 329 6.64 -10.13 14.96
C LEU A 329 6.79 -9.82 16.45
N ARG A 330 6.72 -8.54 16.83
CA ARG A 330 6.75 -8.06 18.24
C ARG A 330 5.39 -8.16 18.93
N ALA A 331 4.30 -8.16 18.18
CA ALA A 331 3.01 -8.63 18.65
C ALA A 331 3.10 -10.16 18.82
N ALA A 332 3.80 -10.58 19.88
CA ALA A 332 3.89 -11.98 20.21
C ALA A 332 2.47 -12.56 20.34
N PRO A 333 2.14 -13.71 19.72
CA PRO A 333 1.09 -14.53 20.31
C PRO A 333 1.55 -14.79 21.73
N ALA A 334 0.68 -14.58 22.73
CA ALA A 334 0.96 -14.99 24.10
C ALA A 334 1.33 -16.48 24.05
N SER A 335 2.63 -16.76 24.00
CA SER A 335 3.15 -18.10 23.84
C SER A 335 2.92 -18.78 25.18
N THR A 336 2.01 -19.73 25.14
CA THR A 336 1.81 -20.80 26.11
C THR A 336 3.17 -21.28 26.60
N ALA A 337 3.54 -20.88 27.82
CA ALA A 337 4.65 -21.49 28.52
C ALA A 337 4.23 -22.93 28.83
N GLY A 338 4.66 -23.85 27.97
CA GLY A 338 4.47 -25.28 28.15
C GLY A 338 5.06 -25.74 29.48
N HIS A 339 4.25 -26.46 30.24
CA HIS A 339 4.63 -27.13 31.46
C HIS A 339 5.79 -28.09 31.23
N THR A 340 6.81 -28.01 32.08
CA THR A 340 7.51 -29.20 32.55
C THR A 340 7.22 -29.33 34.04
N ALA A 341 6.39 -30.30 34.37
CA ALA A 341 6.18 -30.74 35.74
C ALA A 341 7.45 -31.43 36.25
N GLY A 342 7.85 -31.11 37.48
CA GLY A 342 8.81 -31.88 38.25
C GLY A 342 9.72 -31.02 39.12
N GLY A 343 9.49 -31.03 40.43
CA GLY A 343 10.55 -30.71 41.40
C GLY A 343 10.24 -29.60 42.40
N THR A 344 9.72 -30.03 43.57
CA THR A 344 10.13 -29.57 44.90
C THR A 344 9.80 -28.12 45.31
N MET A 345 8.80 -28.01 46.19
CA MET A 345 8.60 -26.88 47.08
C MET A 345 9.93 -26.43 47.71
N THR A 346 10.41 -25.25 47.34
CA THR A 346 11.29 -24.48 48.22
C THR A 346 10.70 -23.09 48.38
N ARG A 347 10.03 -22.90 49.52
CA ARG A 347 9.56 -21.64 50.06
C ARG A 347 10.77 -20.76 50.37
N GLN A 348 11.31 -20.07 49.37
CA GLN A 348 12.36 -19.07 49.58
C GLN A 348 11.77 -17.66 49.50
N ARG A 349 11.49 -17.18 50.71
CA ARG A 349 11.24 -15.81 51.15
C ARG A 349 12.23 -14.84 50.50
N ASN A 350 11.92 -14.34 49.31
CA ASN A 350 12.57 -13.17 48.74
C ASN A 350 11.66 -11.96 48.90
N ARG A 351 12.03 -11.16 49.90
CA ARG A 351 11.56 -9.81 50.20
C ARG A 351 12.05 -8.89 49.08
N ALA A 352 11.53 -9.06 47.86
CA ALA A 352 11.65 -8.05 46.84
C ALA A 352 10.76 -6.88 47.28
N LYS A 353 11.36 -5.68 47.38
CA LYS A 353 10.64 -4.41 47.41
C LYS A 353 9.73 -4.37 46.18
N GLU A 354 8.52 -4.89 46.31
CA GLU A 354 7.45 -4.72 45.35
C GLU A 354 7.03 -3.25 45.47
N LYS A 355 7.71 -2.39 44.69
CA LYS A 355 7.21 -1.05 44.39
C LYS A 355 5.83 -1.29 43.77
N ILE A 356 4.80 -1.10 44.59
CA ILE A 356 3.40 -1.05 44.16
C ILE A 356 3.38 -0.14 42.92
N PRO A 357 3.09 -0.65 41.70
CA PRO A 357 3.04 0.21 40.53
C PRO A 357 1.98 1.28 40.79
N PRO A 358 2.26 2.57 40.51
CA PRO A 358 1.26 3.62 40.73
C PRO A 358 -0.03 3.25 39.99
N ALA A 359 -1.13 3.21 40.74
CA ALA A 359 -2.41 2.60 40.38
C ALA A 359 -3.20 3.32 39.26
N VAL A 360 -2.53 3.95 38.29
CA VAL A 360 -3.18 4.77 37.26
C VAL A 360 -2.40 4.68 35.94
N ARG A 361 -2.51 3.56 35.22
CA ARG A 361 -1.91 3.42 33.87
C ARG A 361 -2.85 4.03 32.83
N ARG A 362 -2.57 5.23 32.34
CA ARG A 362 -3.29 5.82 31.19
C ARG A 362 -3.08 4.98 29.92
N SER A 363 -4.16 4.77 29.17
CA SER A 363 -4.14 4.11 27.87
C SER A 363 -3.64 5.07 26.76
N GLY A 364 -2.36 4.96 26.39
CA GLY A 364 -1.78 5.48 25.14
C GLY A 364 -1.45 6.99 25.09
N SER A 365 -0.40 7.35 24.34
CA SER A 365 -0.04 8.75 24.08
C SER A 365 -0.93 9.35 22.97
N ARG A 366 -1.76 10.35 23.32
CA ARG A 366 -2.62 11.08 22.37
C ARG A 366 -1.80 11.77 21.27
N VAL A 367 -0.63 12.29 21.63
CA VAL A 367 0.33 12.94 20.70
C VAL A 367 0.90 11.91 19.72
N GLY A 368 1.30 10.73 20.21
CA GLY A 368 1.80 9.66 19.34
C GLY A 368 0.74 9.18 18.35
N ALA A 369 -0.51 9.03 18.80
CA ALA A 369 -1.62 8.66 17.94
C ALA A 369 -1.91 9.70 16.83
N PHE A 370 -1.79 10.99 17.14
CA PHE A 370 -1.91 12.06 16.14
C PHE A 370 -0.82 11.99 15.09
N PHE A 371 0.46 11.94 15.47
CA PHE A 371 1.56 11.90 14.51
C PHE A 371 1.50 10.64 13.63
N LEU A 372 1.09 9.49 14.19
CA LEU A 372 0.86 8.29 13.42
C LEU A 372 -0.25 8.48 12.38
N MET A 373 -1.39 9.05 12.77
CA MET A 373 -2.51 9.30 11.85
C MET A 373 -2.18 10.35 10.79
N LEU A 374 -1.51 11.44 11.17
CA LEU A 374 -1.04 12.49 10.27
C LEU A 374 -0.13 11.89 9.19
N PHE A 375 0.82 11.04 9.60
CA PHE A 375 1.73 10.38 8.68
C PHE A 375 1.00 9.42 7.72
N ILE A 376 0.09 8.58 8.22
CA ILE A 376 -0.73 7.69 7.37
C ILE A 376 -1.52 8.52 6.35
N SER A 377 -2.09 9.64 6.78
CA SER A 377 -2.86 10.54 5.93
C SER A 377 -2.00 11.17 4.83
N ILE A 378 -0.84 11.76 5.18
CA ILE A 378 0.08 12.36 4.22
C ILE A 378 0.59 11.30 3.23
N PHE A 379 0.96 10.12 3.73
CA PHE A 379 1.49 9.05 2.90
C PHE A 379 0.46 8.54 1.88
N TRP A 380 -0.75 8.21 2.33
CA TRP A 380 -1.82 7.75 1.44
C TRP A 380 -2.17 8.80 0.39
N ASN A 381 -2.39 10.05 0.82
CA ASN A 381 -2.72 11.14 -0.09
C ASN A 381 -1.55 11.46 -1.04
N GLY A 382 -0.30 11.29 -0.60
CA GLY A 382 0.88 11.42 -1.44
C GLY A 382 0.88 10.42 -2.61
N ILE A 383 0.63 9.14 -2.34
CA ILE A 383 0.53 8.11 -3.40
C ILE A 383 -0.64 8.41 -4.34
N VAL A 384 -1.83 8.64 -3.78
CA VAL A 384 -3.04 8.89 -4.58
C VAL A 384 -2.88 10.16 -5.42
N SER A 385 -2.17 11.18 -4.92
CA SER A 385 -1.96 12.44 -5.63
C SER A 385 -1.22 12.28 -6.97
N VAL A 386 -0.31 11.30 -7.09
CA VAL A 386 0.42 11.06 -8.34
C VAL A 386 -0.54 10.61 -9.43
N PHE A 387 -1.40 9.64 -9.11
CA PHE A 387 -2.43 9.14 -10.01
C PHE A 387 -3.54 10.18 -10.23
N LEU A 388 -3.92 10.93 -9.20
CA LEU A 388 -4.94 11.99 -9.29
C LEU A 388 -4.49 13.11 -10.22
N MET A 389 -3.21 13.48 -10.15
CA MET A 389 -2.63 14.45 -11.07
C MET A 389 -2.59 13.90 -12.50
N SER A 390 -2.40 12.59 -12.69
CA SER A 390 -2.64 11.91 -13.97
C SER A 390 -4.08 12.15 -14.42
N THR A 391 -5.06 11.68 -13.63
CA THR A 391 -6.49 11.76 -13.95
C THR A 391 -7.00 13.17 -14.23
N ILE A 392 -6.53 14.17 -13.47
CA ILE A 392 -6.89 15.57 -13.70
C ILE A 392 -6.34 16.09 -15.03
N LYS A 393 -5.12 15.69 -15.40
CA LYS A 393 -4.51 16.08 -16.67
C LYS A 393 -5.22 15.46 -17.86
N GLU A 394 -5.65 14.19 -17.77
CA GLU A 394 -6.38 13.50 -18.85
C GLU A 394 -7.67 14.27 -19.19
N TRP A 395 -8.43 14.68 -18.17
CA TRP A 395 -9.61 15.55 -18.30
C TRP A 395 -9.30 16.92 -18.92
N GLN A 396 -8.13 17.50 -18.66
CA GLN A 396 -7.71 18.78 -19.24
C GLN A 396 -7.32 18.65 -20.73
N SER A 397 -6.90 17.45 -21.16
CA SER A 397 -6.55 17.14 -22.55
C SER A 397 -7.73 16.62 -23.40
N ASP A 398 -8.97 16.78 -22.94
CA ASP A 398 -10.22 16.36 -23.60
C ASP A 398 -10.33 14.84 -23.89
N GLN A 399 -9.44 14.04 -23.30
CA GLN A 399 -9.57 12.60 -23.23
C GLN A 399 -10.56 12.31 -22.11
N ARG A 400 -11.75 11.77 -22.42
CA ARG A 400 -12.80 11.51 -21.43
C ARG A 400 -12.43 10.28 -20.60
N PRO A 401 -11.78 10.42 -19.45
CA PRO A 401 -11.07 9.36 -18.77
C PRO A 401 -11.99 8.73 -17.72
N VAL A 402 -13.17 8.30 -18.19
CA VAL A 402 -14.28 7.93 -17.30
C VAL A 402 -13.88 6.76 -16.41
N PHE A 403 -13.12 5.81 -16.95
CA PHE A 403 -12.65 4.64 -16.22
C PHE A 403 -11.65 4.99 -15.11
N SER A 404 -10.56 5.70 -15.43
CA SER A 404 -9.54 6.10 -14.45
C SER A 404 -10.15 6.99 -13.35
N THR A 405 -11.07 7.88 -13.72
CA THR A 405 -11.81 8.73 -12.79
C THR A 405 -12.65 7.92 -11.80
N LEU A 406 -13.48 6.99 -12.31
CA LEU A 406 -14.30 6.13 -11.45
C LEU A 406 -13.42 5.22 -10.58
N PHE A 407 -12.29 4.75 -11.11
CA PHE A 407 -11.31 3.95 -10.38
C PHE A 407 -10.67 4.71 -9.23
N LEU A 408 -10.27 5.96 -9.46
CA LEU A 408 -9.52 6.72 -8.47
C LEU A 408 -10.42 7.38 -7.40
N THR A 409 -11.68 7.67 -7.73
CA THR A 409 -12.67 8.27 -6.81
C THR A 409 -12.69 7.63 -5.41
N PRO A 410 -12.81 6.30 -5.23
CA PRO A 410 -12.80 5.69 -3.90
C PRO A 410 -11.50 5.93 -3.12
N PHE A 411 -10.35 5.98 -3.79
CA PHE A 411 -9.05 6.22 -3.14
C PHE A 411 -8.92 7.67 -2.65
N VAL A 412 -9.45 8.62 -3.43
CA VAL A 412 -9.51 10.03 -3.05
C VAL A 412 -10.44 10.22 -1.86
N LEU A 413 -11.62 9.61 -1.86
CA LEU A 413 -12.56 9.66 -0.72
C LEU A 413 -11.95 9.07 0.56
N ALA A 414 -11.22 7.95 0.44
CA ALA A 414 -10.46 7.40 1.56
C ALA A 414 -9.39 8.37 2.06
N GLY A 415 -8.68 9.05 1.15
CA GLY A 415 -7.69 10.08 1.47
C GLY A 415 -8.28 11.28 2.22
N LEU A 416 -9.44 11.78 1.78
CA LEU A 416 -10.19 12.84 2.47
C LEU A 416 -10.64 12.40 3.88
N GLY A 417 -11.09 11.14 4.01
CA GLY A 417 -11.42 10.54 5.29
C GLY A 417 -10.22 10.49 6.26
N LEU A 418 -9.04 10.14 5.76
CA LEU A 418 -7.79 10.15 6.55
C LEU A 418 -7.37 11.57 6.98
N ILE A 419 -7.59 12.58 6.14
CA ILE A 419 -7.37 13.99 6.51
C ILE A 419 -8.32 14.38 7.65
N GLY A 420 -9.61 14.05 7.52
CA GLY A 420 -10.60 14.27 8.59
C GLY A 420 -10.22 13.56 9.89
N ALA A 421 -9.73 12.31 9.81
CA ALA A 421 -9.24 11.56 10.96
C ALA A 421 -8.02 12.24 11.60
N ALA A 422 -7.03 12.67 10.81
CA ALA A 422 -5.86 13.38 11.33
C ALA A 422 -6.27 14.66 12.07
N PHE A 423 -7.24 15.42 11.53
CA PHE A 423 -7.79 16.59 12.20
C PHE A 423 -8.53 16.22 13.49
N HIS A 424 -9.31 15.14 13.51
CA HIS A 424 -9.95 14.64 14.73
C HIS A 424 -8.93 14.29 15.82
N PHE A 425 -7.84 13.60 15.48
CA PHE A 425 -6.77 13.29 16.43
C PHE A 425 -5.99 14.53 16.88
N LEU A 426 -5.84 15.54 16.03
CA LEU A 426 -5.29 16.85 16.40
C LEU A 426 -6.16 17.50 17.48
N LEU A 427 -7.48 17.56 17.26
CA LEU A 427 -8.44 18.09 18.24
C LEU A 427 -8.39 17.34 19.57
N LYS A 428 -8.15 16.01 19.53
CA LYS A 428 -8.03 15.16 20.72
C LYS A 428 -6.80 15.44 21.58
N ILE A 429 -5.73 16.02 21.01
CA ILE A 429 -4.58 16.49 21.81
C ILE A 429 -5.01 17.59 22.77
N PHE A 430 -5.90 18.49 22.33
CA PHE A 430 -6.41 19.61 23.12
C PHE A 430 -7.64 19.26 23.97
N SER A 431 -8.18 18.05 23.84
CA SER A 431 -9.27 17.59 24.69
C SER A 431 -8.82 17.55 26.15
N PRO A 432 -9.71 17.90 27.10
CA PRO A 432 -9.44 17.78 28.52
C PRO A 432 -8.91 16.39 28.89
N VAL A 433 -8.15 16.31 29.98
CA VAL A 433 -7.60 15.04 30.48
C VAL A 433 -7.95 14.90 31.95
N ALA A 434 -8.46 13.74 32.34
CA ALA A 434 -8.68 13.44 33.74
C ALA A 434 -7.36 13.01 34.41
N GLU A 435 -7.07 13.56 35.58
CA GLU A 435 -5.99 13.19 36.49
C GLU A 435 -6.63 12.68 37.78
N LEU A 436 -6.25 11.49 38.21
CA LEU A 436 -6.59 10.98 39.54
C LEU A 436 -5.39 11.19 40.45
N GLU A 437 -5.63 11.73 41.64
CA GLU A 437 -4.59 11.81 42.66
C GLU A 437 -4.26 10.40 43.19
N PRO A 438 -3.00 10.11 43.54
CA PRO A 438 -2.62 8.81 44.10
C PRO A 438 -3.42 8.52 45.37
N MET A 439 -3.95 7.30 45.49
CA MET A 439 -4.70 6.88 46.67
C MET A 439 -3.75 6.70 47.86
N THR A 440 -4.13 7.24 49.02
CA THR A 440 -3.38 7.05 50.28
C THR A 440 -3.71 5.69 50.93
N ASP A 441 -4.94 5.20 50.76
CA ASP A 441 -5.44 3.96 51.35
C ASP A 441 -5.61 2.85 50.30
N SER A 442 -5.37 1.60 50.70
CA SER A 442 -5.59 0.44 49.83
C SER A 442 -7.08 0.11 49.69
N LEU A 443 -7.58 0.08 48.45
CA LEU A 443 -8.96 -0.31 48.14
C LEU A 443 -9.16 -1.80 48.48
N SER A 444 -10.09 -2.12 49.38
CA SER A 444 -10.39 -3.51 49.77
C SER A 444 -11.90 -3.76 49.76
N LEU A 445 -12.31 -5.01 49.54
CA LEU A 445 -13.72 -5.39 49.55
C LEU A 445 -14.41 -4.98 50.86
N GLY A 446 -15.54 -4.29 50.76
CA GLY A 446 -16.36 -3.82 51.90
C GLY A 446 -15.91 -2.50 52.53
N LYS A 447 -14.82 -1.87 52.06
CA LYS A 447 -14.38 -0.54 52.51
C LYS A 447 -14.78 0.56 51.53
N SER A 448 -14.91 1.77 52.06
CA SER A 448 -15.09 2.99 51.28
C SER A 448 -13.79 3.78 51.28
N SER A 449 -13.39 4.29 50.12
CA SER A 449 -12.22 5.16 49.97
C SER A 449 -12.60 6.42 49.19
N VAL A 450 -11.99 7.55 49.54
CA VAL A 450 -12.20 8.82 48.84
C VAL A 450 -11.12 8.99 47.77
N LEU A 451 -11.55 9.30 46.54
CA LEU A 451 -10.66 9.59 45.42
C LEU A 451 -10.82 11.04 45.01
N ARG A 452 -9.71 11.75 44.91
CA ARG A 452 -9.70 13.10 44.32
C ARG A 452 -9.39 13.02 42.84
N PHE A 453 -10.18 13.73 42.05
CA PHE A 453 -9.96 13.87 40.62
C PHE A 453 -9.79 15.35 40.26
N ARG A 454 -9.02 15.58 39.20
CA ARG A 454 -8.84 16.89 38.58
C ARG A 454 -8.91 16.76 37.08
N ILE A 455 -9.62 17.67 36.41
CA ILE A 455 -9.65 17.73 34.95
C ILE A 455 -8.70 18.85 34.50
N ARG A 456 -7.67 18.49 33.73
CA ARG A 456 -6.72 19.44 33.14
C ARG A 456 -7.19 19.84 31.75
N GLY A 457 -7.13 21.13 31.44
CA GLY A 457 -7.53 21.69 30.15
C GLY A 457 -8.78 22.58 30.25
N ASN A 458 -9.50 22.75 29.13
CA ASN A 458 -10.67 23.63 29.08
C ASN A 458 -11.95 22.89 29.52
N VAL A 459 -12.23 22.93 30.84
CA VAL A 459 -13.39 22.29 31.48
C VAL A 459 -14.72 22.90 31.02
N GLN A 460 -14.74 24.18 30.62
CA GLN A 460 -15.97 24.89 30.19
C GLN A 460 -16.62 24.28 28.93
N ARG A 461 -15.89 23.46 28.18
CA ARG A 461 -16.42 22.78 27.00
C ARG A 461 -17.17 21.49 27.34
N ILE A 462 -16.99 20.95 28.53
CA ILE A 462 -17.66 19.73 28.96
C ILE A 462 -19.10 20.08 29.36
N THR A 463 -20.08 19.55 28.63
CA THR A 463 -21.50 19.78 28.90
C THR A 463 -21.99 18.92 30.08
N GLN A 464 -21.44 17.71 30.21
CA GLN A 464 -21.77 16.79 31.29
C GLN A 464 -20.56 15.90 31.58
N LEU A 465 -20.17 15.80 32.85
CA LEU A 465 -19.15 14.87 33.32
C LEU A 465 -19.81 13.73 34.08
N THR A 466 -19.48 12.50 33.69
CA THR A 466 -19.91 11.27 34.36
C THR A 466 -18.68 10.48 34.78
N ILE A 467 -18.60 10.15 36.06
CA ILE A 467 -17.60 9.23 36.60
C ILE A 467 -18.32 7.97 37.05
N THR A 468 -17.96 6.83 36.45
CA THR A 468 -18.59 5.54 36.70
C THR A 468 -17.55 4.54 37.18
N LEU A 469 -17.80 3.93 38.33
CA LEU A 469 -17.08 2.76 38.78
C LEU A 469 -17.63 1.53 38.04
N THR A 470 -16.74 0.78 37.41
CA THR A 470 -17.09 -0.44 36.67
C THR A 470 -16.24 -1.60 37.17
N ALA A 471 -16.86 -2.76 37.33
CA ALA A 471 -16.18 -4.02 37.52
C ALA A 471 -16.59 -4.95 36.39
N ARG A 472 -15.58 -5.45 35.66
CA ARG A 472 -15.78 -6.29 34.49
C ARG A 472 -14.92 -7.53 34.54
N GLU A 473 -15.52 -8.63 34.13
CA GLU A 473 -14.84 -9.87 33.86
C GLU A 473 -14.41 -9.87 32.38
N GLU A 474 -13.14 -10.15 32.13
CA GLU A 474 -12.61 -10.41 30.80
C GLU A 474 -12.24 -11.88 30.71
N ALA A 475 -12.95 -12.63 29.87
CA ALA A 475 -12.63 -14.01 29.56
C ALA A 475 -12.11 -14.08 28.13
N THR A 476 -10.87 -14.54 27.97
CA THR A 476 -10.25 -14.73 26.66
C THR A 476 -10.34 -16.18 26.26
N TYR A 477 -11.12 -16.47 25.22
CA TYR A 477 -11.26 -17.80 24.65
C TYR A 477 -10.91 -17.81 23.17
N SER A 478 -10.41 -18.96 22.72
CA SER A 478 -10.08 -19.20 21.32
C SER A 478 -11.30 -19.77 20.61
N ARG A 479 -11.73 -19.15 19.50
CA ARG A 479 -12.78 -19.71 18.62
C ARG A 479 -12.20 -19.87 17.22
N GLY A 480 -11.83 -21.10 16.87
CA GLY A 480 -11.17 -21.39 15.59
C GLY A 480 -9.87 -20.59 15.44
N THR A 481 -9.77 -19.79 14.36
CA THR A 481 -8.62 -18.92 14.03
C THR A 481 -8.57 -17.58 14.77
N ASN A 482 -9.58 -17.25 15.55
CA ASN A 482 -9.71 -15.93 16.17
C ASN A 482 -9.72 -16.06 17.71
N THR A 483 -8.84 -15.31 18.37
CA THR A 483 -8.90 -15.08 19.81
C THR A 483 -10.01 -14.06 20.09
N TYR A 484 -10.97 -14.40 20.95
CA TYR A 484 -12.02 -13.50 21.37
C TYR A 484 -11.86 -13.22 22.86
N THR A 485 -11.86 -11.94 23.22
CA THR A 485 -11.99 -11.50 24.61
C THR A 485 -13.44 -11.06 24.80
N ASP A 486 -14.21 -11.86 25.53
CA ASP A 486 -15.53 -11.45 25.99
C ASP A 486 -15.41 -10.62 27.26
N ARG A 487 -16.27 -9.60 27.37
CA ARG A 487 -16.24 -8.62 28.45
C ARG A 487 -17.62 -8.50 29.04
N HIS A 488 -17.77 -8.99 30.27
CA HIS A 488 -19.03 -8.88 31.00
C HIS A 488 -18.87 -7.89 32.15
N VAL A 489 -19.60 -6.78 32.08
CA VAL A 489 -19.67 -5.81 33.18
C VAL A 489 -20.69 -6.32 34.20
N PHE A 490 -20.21 -6.77 35.36
CA PHE A 490 -21.08 -7.28 36.42
C PHE A 490 -21.42 -6.23 37.48
N LEU A 491 -20.67 -5.12 37.52
CA LEU A 491 -20.99 -3.98 38.37
C LEU A 491 -20.76 -2.68 37.59
N GLU A 492 -21.76 -1.81 37.60
CA GLU A 492 -21.67 -0.45 37.08
C GLU A 492 -22.35 0.51 38.06
N GLN A 493 -21.61 1.47 38.58
CA GLN A 493 -22.11 2.42 39.56
C GLN A 493 -21.62 3.84 39.26
N THR A 494 -22.55 4.72 38.93
CA THR A 494 -22.26 6.15 38.72
C THR A 494 -21.91 6.80 40.05
N ARG A 495 -20.71 7.36 40.16
CA ARG A 495 -20.22 8.07 41.36
C ARG A 495 -20.44 9.56 41.28
N LEU A 496 -20.31 10.12 40.10
CA LEU A 496 -20.56 11.53 39.84
C LEU A 496 -21.26 11.67 38.50
N LYS A 497 -22.31 12.47 38.45
CA LYS A 497 -22.90 12.97 37.21
C LYS A 497 -23.25 14.43 37.44
N THR A 498 -22.50 15.34 36.82
CA THR A 498 -22.69 16.78 37.02
C THR A 498 -22.66 17.53 35.70
N MET A 499 -23.37 18.65 35.67
CA MET A 499 -23.38 19.64 34.58
C MET A 499 -22.80 20.99 35.04
N ASP A 500 -22.36 21.10 36.30
CA ASP A 500 -21.74 22.31 36.85
C ASP A 500 -20.22 22.35 36.58
N PRO A 501 -19.71 23.33 35.79
CA PRO A 501 -18.29 23.44 35.48
C PRO A 501 -17.36 23.51 36.69
N LYS A 502 -17.82 24.07 37.83
CA LYS A 502 -16.99 24.14 39.05
C LYS A 502 -16.77 22.76 39.65
N GLN A 503 -17.80 21.93 39.69
CA GLN A 503 -17.73 20.55 40.16
C GLN A 503 -17.03 19.61 39.17
N MET A 504 -16.99 19.98 37.89
CA MET A 504 -16.23 19.23 36.87
C MET A 504 -14.72 19.46 36.95
N ALA A 505 -14.27 20.65 37.36
CA ALA A 505 -12.85 20.99 37.32
C ALA A 505 -12.01 20.16 38.31
N SER A 506 -12.54 19.95 39.50
CA SER A 506 -11.96 19.07 40.52
C SER A 506 -13.00 18.72 41.58
N GLY A 507 -12.86 17.55 42.18
CA GLY A 507 -13.74 17.13 43.28
C GLY A 507 -13.30 15.83 43.90
N GLU A 508 -14.06 15.40 44.89
CA GLU A 508 -13.85 14.13 45.59
C GLU A 508 -15.04 13.20 45.32
N ILE A 509 -14.74 11.94 45.05
CA ILE A 509 -15.73 10.89 44.88
C ILE A 509 -15.48 9.80 45.92
N THR A 510 -16.55 9.29 46.53
CA THR A 510 -16.45 8.14 47.42
C THR A 510 -16.66 6.86 46.62
N VAL A 511 -15.67 5.97 46.66
CA VAL A 511 -15.71 4.65 46.05
C VAL A 511 -15.95 3.62 47.14
N ASN A 512 -17.18 3.10 47.19
CA ASN A 512 -17.54 1.95 48.02
C ASN A 512 -17.46 0.66 47.18
N ILE A 513 -16.70 -0.32 47.66
CA ILE A 513 -16.59 -1.63 47.03
C ILE A 513 -17.50 -2.63 47.78
N PRO A 514 -18.54 -3.19 47.16
CA PRO A 514 -19.46 -4.07 47.87
C PRO A 514 -18.74 -5.34 48.38
N PRO A 515 -19.07 -5.84 49.59
CA PRO A 515 -18.35 -6.98 50.19
C PRO A 515 -18.63 -8.32 49.48
N GLY A 516 -19.70 -8.42 48.69
CA GLY A 516 -20.06 -9.63 47.94
C GLY A 516 -19.51 -9.69 46.51
N THR A 517 -18.66 -8.74 46.09
CA THR A 517 -18.04 -8.77 44.75
C THR A 517 -16.65 -9.40 44.76
N MET A 518 -16.16 -9.80 43.58
CA MET A 518 -14.80 -10.33 43.44
C MET A 518 -13.75 -9.21 43.44
N HIS A 519 -12.62 -9.43 44.10
CA HIS A 519 -11.46 -8.54 44.11
C HIS A 519 -10.77 -8.51 42.73
N SER A 520 -9.83 -7.58 42.50
CA SER A 520 -9.06 -7.54 41.25
C SER A 520 -8.27 -8.83 41.09
N PHE A 521 -8.42 -9.49 39.94
CA PHE A 521 -7.83 -10.80 39.70
C PHE A 521 -7.25 -10.86 38.28
N GLU A 522 -6.09 -11.47 38.12
CA GLU A 522 -5.42 -11.62 36.83
C GLU A 522 -4.89 -13.05 36.67
N ALA A 523 -5.43 -13.77 35.71
CA ALA A 523 -4.99 -15.09 35.28
C ALA A 523 -4.82 -15.12 33.74
N PRO A 524 -4.18 -16.15 33.16
CA PRO A 524 -3.88 -16.19 31.73
C PRO A 524 -5.09 -16.02 30.80
N HIS A 525 -6.26 -16.51 31.22
CA HIS A 525 -7.48 -16.50 30.40
C HIS A 525 -8.64 -15.73 31.03
N ASN A 526 -8.58 -15.43 32.33
CA ASN A 526 -9.64 -14.74 33.05
C ASN A 526 -9.07 -13.58 33.85
N LYS A 527 -9.73 -12.43 33.77
CA LYS A 527 -9.34 -11.23 34.51
C LYS A 527 -10.57 -10.57 35.11
N ILE A 528 -10.49 -10.17 36.37
CA ILE A 528 -11.45 -9.26 37.00
C ILE A 528 -10.79 -7.88 37.06
N VAL A 529 -11.30 -6.96 36.25
CA VAL A 529 -10.81 -5.60 36.14
C VAL A 529 -11.78 -4.64 36.81
N TRP A 530 -11.28 -3.93 37.81
CA TRP A 530 -11.95 -2.77 38.35
C TRP A 530 -11.42 -1.53 37.65
N SER A 531 -12.33 -0.65 37.21
CA SER A 531 -11.97 0.56 36.50
C SER A 531 -12.87 1.72 36.87
N LEU A 532 -12.28 2.92 36.96
CA LEU A 532 -13.01 4.17 37.00
C LEU A 532 -13.02 4.76 35.59
N LYS A 533 -14.20 4.85 34.99
CA LYS A 533 -14.40 5.45 33.68
C LYS A 533 -14.85 6.90 33.86
N VAL A 534 -14.06 7.83 33.34
CA VAL A 534 -14.37 9.26 33.32
C VAL A 534 -14.79 9.62 31.91
N SER A 535 -16.09 9.91 31.73
CA SER A 535 -16.69 10.26 30.45
C SER A 535 -17.23 11.68 30.49
N GLY A 536 -16.84 12.51 29.53
CA GLY A 536 -17.32 13.89 29.40
C GLY A 536 -17.80 14.17 27.98
N THR A 537 -19.05 14.59 27.83
CA THR A 537 -19.62 14.95 26.52
C THR A 537 -19.21 16.35 26.13
N ILE A 538 -18.69 16.52 24.92
CA ILE A 538 -18.23 17.81 24.40
C ILE A 538 -18.90 18.06 23.03
N SER A 539 -19.63 19.17 22.89
CA SER A 539 -20.28 19.49 21.62
C SER A 539 -19.26 19.80 20.53
N HIS A 540 -19.43 19.19 19.34
CA HIS A 540 -18.57 19.34 18.15
C HIS A 540 -17.06 19.05 18.37
N TRP A 541 -16.69 18.34 19.44
CA TRP A 541 -15.31 17.97 19.76
C TRP A 541 -15.26 16.49 20.19
N PRO A 542 -14.11 15.79 20.07
CA PRO A 542 -13.95 14.47 20.68
C PRO A 542 -14.22 14.48 22.19
N ASP A 543 -15.14 13.61 22.61
CA ASP A 543 -15.51 13.38 24.00
C ASP A 543 -14.32 12.98 24.86
N LEU A 544 -14.35 13.39 26.14
CA LEU A 544 -13.47 12.88 27.17
C LEU A 544 -13.87 11.43 27.48
N ASN A 545 -12.94 10.49 27.38
CA ASN A 545 -13.16 9.10 27.75
C ASN A 545 -11.85 8.49 28.25
N ASP A 546 -11.57 8.70 29.54
CA ASP A 546 -10.40 8.16 30.22
C ASP A 546 -10.83 6.99 31.12
N GLU A 547 -10.06 5.90 31.09
CA GLU A 547 -10.27 4.71 31.92
C GLU A 547 -9.06 4.54 32.84
N PHE A 548 -9.32 4.42 34.15
CA PHE A 548 -8.30 4.22 35.17
C PHE A 548 -8.50 2.86 35.83
N ILE A 549 -7.52 1.97 35.70
CA ILE A 549 -7.57 0.64 36.30
C ILE A 549 -7.28 0.76 37.80
N LEU A 550 -8.17 0.23 38.63
CA LEU A 550 -8.05 0.20 40.08
C LEU A 550 -7.62 -1.20 40.54
N ASN A 551 -6.74 -1.27 41.54
CA ASN A 551 -6.41 -2.53 42.20
C ASN A 551 -7.25 -2.67 43.48
N VAL A 552 -8.11 -3.67 43.51
CA VAL A 552 -9.00 -3.96 44.65
C VAL A 552 -8.51 -5.22 45.33
N ASN A 553 -8.19 -5.11 46.61
CA ASN A 553 -7.70 -6.21 47.43
C ASN A 553 -8.86 -7.06 48.00
N PRO A 554 -8.60 -8.34 48.32
CA PRO A 554 -9.53 -9.18 49.06
C PRO A 554 -9.96 -8.54 50.38
N ARG A 555 -11.07 -9.03 50.96
CA ARG A 555 -11.53 -8.60 52.28
C ARG A 555 -10.46 -8.95 53.32
N GLU A 556 -10.02 -7.96 54.09
CA GLU A 556 -9.17 -8.20 55.25
C GLU A 556 -9.93 -9.05 56.26
N VAL A 557 -9.37 -10.21 56.60
CA VAL A 557 -9.86 -11.00 57.73
C VAL A 557 -9.46 -10.24 58.99
N GLN A 558 -10.44 -9.78 59.76
CA GLN A 558 -10.18 -9.25 61.10
C GLN A 558 -9.62 -10.41 61.93
N SER A 559 -8.32 -10.34 62.25
CA SER A 559 -7.64 -11.22 63.18
C SER A 559 -8.06 -10.95 64.61
#